data_AF-A0A5K1E1V9-F1
#
_entry.id   AF-A0A5K1E1V9-F1
#
_cell.length_a   1.000
_cell.length_b   1.000
_cell.length_c   1.000
_cell.angle_alpha   90.00
_cell.angle_beta   90.00
_cell.angle_gamma   90.00
#
_symmetry.space_group_name_H-M   'P 1'
#
loop_
_entity.id
_entity.type
_entity.pdbx_description
1 polymer ?
#
loop_
_entity_poly.entity_id
_entity_poly.type
_entity_poly.pdbx_seq_one_letter_code
_entity_poly.pdbx_strand_id
1 'polypeptide(L)'
;DFSLTPQGAATLTTPQVLLRHMQSNSILCIASGGQAPNFKFFFYAQKADDLLSATSFYLVECLINTSSAKAQIKIKADDKSTTQAFSSLFQSALLKLGAP
;
A
#
# COMPACT_ATOMS: atom_id res chain seq x y z
N ASP A 1 -3.33 9.54 -8.26
CA ASP A 1 -4.09 9.65 -7.00
C ASP A 1 -5.40 8.92 -7.11
N PHE A 2 -5.89 8.36 -6.02
CA PHE A 2 -7.22 7.74 -5.94
C PHE A 2 -7.86 8.02 -4.58
N SER A 3 -9.18 7.92 -4.53
CA SER A 3 -9.97 8.20 -3.33
C SER A 3 -10.08 6.97 -2.45
N LEU A 4 -9.91 7.15 -1.15
CA LEU A 4 -10.16 6.15 -0.12
C LEU A 4 -11.63 6.17 0.30
N THR A 5 -12.08 5.10 0.94
CA THR A 5 -13.38 5.08 1.61
C THR A 5 -13.35 6.00 2.85
N PRO A 6 -14.49 6.60 3.26
CA PRO A 6 -14.55 7.37 4.51
C PRO A 6 -14.10 6.56 5.73
N GLN A 7 -14.49 5.29 5.80
CA GLN A 7 -14.09 4.36 6.85
C GLN A 7 -12.58 4.09 6.83
N GLY A 8 -12.00 3.89 5.65
CA GLY A 8 -10.55 3.74 5.49
C GLY A 8 -9.79 4.99 5.94
N ALA A 9 -10.26 6.18 5.54
CA ALA A 9 -9.68 7.46 5.98
C ALA A 9 -9.73 7.65 7.50
N ALA A 10 -10.86 7.29 8.14
CA ALA A 10 -11.00 7.34 9.59
C ALA A 10 -10.07 6.33 10.30
N THR A 11 -9.97 5.11 9.76
CA THR A 11 -9.14 4.03 10.31
C THR A 11 -7.66 4.42 10.37
N LEU A 12 -7.19 5.24 9.42
CA LEU A 12 -5.82 5.75 9.37
C LEU A 12 -5.46 6.71 10.50
N THR A 13 -6.44 7.24 11.23
CA THR A 13 -6.19 8.03 12.44
C THR A 13 -5.74 7.16 13.62
N THR A 14 -5.95 5.84 13.53
CA THR A 14 -5.49 4.89 14.54
C THR A 14 -4.06 4.44 14.21
N PRO A 15 -3.11 4.54 15.15
CA PRO A 15 -1.74 4.11 14.92
C PRO A 15 -1.67 2.65 14.46
N GLN A 16 -0.75 2.37 13.53
CA GLN A 16 -0.37 1.00 13.11
C GLN A 16 -1.45 0.18 12.37
N VAL A 17 -2.71 0.64 12.26
CA VAL A 17 -3.77 -0.17 11.63
C VAL A 17 -3.49 -0.44 10.16
N LEU A 18 -3.05 0.58 9.41
CA LEU A 18 -2.62 0.38 8.03
C LEU A 18 -1.48 -0.63 7.92
N LEU A 19 -0.48 -0.57 8.81
CA LEU A 19 0.68 -1.45 8.72
C LEU A 19 0.28 -2.91 8.90
N ARG A 20 -0.59 -3.19 9.89
CA ARG A 20 -1.12 -4.54 10.13
C ARG A 20 -1.97 -5.04 8.97
N HIS A 21 -2.83 -4.18 8.42
CA HIS A 21 -3.68 -4.50 7.27
C HIS A 21 -2.86 -4.82 6.02
N MET A 22 -1.81 -4.04 5.73
CA MET A 22 -0.94 -4.31 4.60
C MET A 22 -0.13 -5.59 4.83
N GLN A 23 0.33 -5.84 6.06
CA GLN A 23 1.03 -7.07 6.43
C GLN A 23 0.16 -8.32 6.23
N SER A 24 -1.14 -8.28 6.55
CA SER A 24 -2.05 -9.41 6.26
C SER A 24 -2.27 -9.64 4.75
N ASN A 25 -1.91 -8.67 3.91
CA ASN A 25 -1.89 -8.78 2.45
C ASN A 25 -0.47 -9.07 1.91
N SER A 26 0.46 -9.54 2.76
CA SER A 26 1.87 -9.82 2.41
C SER A 26 2.64 -8.60 1.89
N ILE A 27 2.25 -7.40 2.31
CA ILE A 27 2.90 -6.13 1.97
C ILE A 27 3.48 -5.54 3.24
N LEU A 28 4.81 -5.53 3.34
CA LEU A 28 5.53 -5.21 4.57
C LEU A 28 6.00 -3.75 4.56
N CYS A 29 5.92 -3.09 5.72
CA CYS A 29 6.37 -1.70 5.86
C CYS A 29 7.89 -1.65 6.15
N ILE A 30 8.61 -0.82 5.38
CA ILE A 30 10.03 -0.51 5.60
C ILE A 30 10.15 0.67 6.56
N ALA A 31 9.37 1.72 6.29
CA ALA A 31 9.41 2.97 7.04
C ALA A 31 8.05 3.66 6.94
N SER A 32 7.66 4.34 8.02
CA SER A 32 6.46 5.16 8.10
C SER A 32 6.79 6.49 8.77
N GLY A 33 6.10 7.55 8.35
CA GLY A 33 6.25 8.88 8.95
C GLY A 33 5.13 9.82 8.54
N GLY A 34 5.34 11.10 8.83
CA GLY A 34 4.32 12.12 8.67
C GLY A 34 3.42 12.25 9.91
N GLN A 35 2.46 13.15 9.82
CA GLN A 35 1.52 13.51 10.89
C GLN A 35 0.20 13.90 10.23
N ALA A 36 -0.92 13.68 10.93
CA ALA A 36 -2.24 14.03 10.40
C ALA A 36 -2.27 15.48 9.87
N PRO A 37 -2.85 15.73 8.69
CA PRO A 37 -3.55 14.76 7.84
C PRO A 37 -2.64 14.00 6.85
N ASN A 38 -1.34 14.30 6.78
CA ASN A 38 -0.42 13.79 5.75
C ASN A 38 0.49 12.69 6.29
N PHE A 39 0.26 11.47 5.84
CA PHE A 39 1.06 10.30 6.17
C PHE A 39 1.88 9.84 4.98
N LYS A 40 3.06 9.28 5.26
CA LYS A 40 3.96 8.73 4.28
C LYS A 40 4.41 7.34 4.70
N PHE A 41 4.31 6.39 3.79
CA PHE A 41 4.69 5.01 4.01
C PHE A 41 5.57 4.51 2.88
N PHE A 42 6.55 3.70 3.25
CA PHE A 42 7.36 2.91 2.33
C PHE A 42 7.07 1.44 2.61
N PHE A 43 6.68 0.71 1.56
CA PHE A 43 6.40 -0.72 1.64
C PHE A 43 7.29 -1.50 0.67
N TYR A 44 7.41 -2.79 0.93
CA TYR A 44 7.88 -3.76 -0.05
C TYR A 44 6.97 -5.00 -0.10
N ALA A 45 7.03 -5.69 -1.23
CA ALA A 45 6.48 -7.02 -1.40
C ALA A 45 7.37 -7.80 -2.37
N GLN A 46 7.32 -9.12 -2.29
CA GLN A 46 8.00 -10.00 -3.22
C GLN A 46 7.00 -11.03 -3.71
N LYS A 47 6.90 -11.21 -5.03
CA LYS A 47 6.12 -12.31 -5.60
C LYS A 47 6.81 -13.62 -5.21
N ALA A 48 6.04 -14.55 -4.65
CA ALA A 48 6.55 -15.90 -4.36
C ALA A 48 7.05 -16.55 -5.65
N ASP A 49 8.15 -17.28 -5.52
CA ASP A 49 8.79 -18.01 -6.61
C ASP A 49 7.85 -19.15 -7.06
N ASP A 50 7.32 -19.05 -8.27
CA ASP A 50 6.89 -20.24 -9.00
C ASP A 50 8.14 -20.70 -9.74
N LEU A 51 8.55 -21.96 -9.55
CA LEU A 51 9.81 -22.64 -9.94
C LEU A 51 10.42 -22.32 -11.34
N LEU A 52 9.77 -21.51 -12.17
CA LEU A 52 10.11 -21.11 -13.53
C LEU A 52 10.08 -19.57 -13.76
N SER A 53 9.74 -18.74 -12.77
CA SER A 53 9.58 -17.28 -12.92
C SER A 53 10.46 -16.54 -11.92
N ALA A 54 11.34 -15.66 -12.41
CA ALA A 54 12.15 -14.79 -11.57
C ALA A 54 11.27 -14.08 -10.52
N THR A 55 11.71 -14.08 -9.25
CA THR A 55 10.99 -13.38 -8.17
C THR A 55 10.91 -11.90 -8.50
N SER A 56 9.69 -11.36 -8.60
CA SER A 56 9.51 -9.91 -8.75
C SER A 56 9.51 -9.24 -7.39
N PHE A 57 10.36 -8.22 -7.23
CA PHE A 57 10.44 -7.40 -6.03
C PHE A 57 9.83 -6.02 -6.28
N TYR A 58 9.01 -5.58 -5.33
CA TYR A 58 8.26 -4.33 -5.42
C TYR A 58 8.63 -3.41 -4.27
N LEU A 59 8.90 -2.15 -4.59
CA LEU A 59 9.00 -1.05 -3.63
C LEU A 59 7.87 -0.06 -3.87
N VAL A 60 7.24 0.39 -2.80
CA VAL A 60 6.11 1.31 -2.86
C VAL A 60 6.35 2.51 -1.97
N GLU A 61 6.20 3.71 -2.54
CA GLU A 61 5.97 4.94 -1.77
C GLU A 61 4.47 5.23 -1.81
N CYS A 62 3.84 5.33 -0.63
CA CYS A 62 2.42 5.63 -0.48
C CYS A 62 2.27 6.90 0.37
N LEU A 63 1.66 7.93 -0.21
CA LEU A 63 1.30 9.17 0.46
C LEU A 63 -0.20 9.17 0.69
N ILE A 64 -0.65 9.46 1.91
CA ILE A 64 -2.07 9.52 2.23
C ILE A 64 -2.38 10.85 2.90
N ASN A 65 -3.43 11.52 2.40
CA ASN A 65 -4.01 12.69 3.04
C ASN A 65 -5.40 12.32 3.57
N THR A 66 -5.55 12.23 4.89
CA THR A 66 -6.80 11.80 5.53
C THR A 66 -7.91 12.85 5.46
N SER A 67 -7.56 14.14 5.41
CA SER A 67 -8.53 15.24 5.27
C SER A 67 -9.25 15.20 3.92
N SER A 68 -8.53 14.92 2.84
CA SER A 68 -9.08 14.79 1.49
C SER A 68 -9.49 13.36 1.12
N ALA A 69 -9.26 12.40 2.00
CA ALA A 69 -9.41 10.96 1.73
C ALA A 69 -8.72 10.52 0.41
N LYS A 70 -7.51 11.04 0.14
CA LYS A 70 -6.75 10.72 -1.09
C LYS A 70 -5.46 10.00 -0.77
N ALA A 71 -5.10 9.07 -1.65
CA ALA A 71 -3.83 8.40 -1.65
C ALA A 71 -3.10 8.57 -2.98
N GLN A 72 -1.78 8.73 -2.91
CA GLN A 72 -0.85 8.70 -4.04
C GLN A 72 0.07 7.50 -3.86
N ILE A 73 0.31 6.75 -4.94
CA ILE A 73 1.18 5.57 -4.90
C ILE A 73 2.20 5.69 -6.02
N LYS A 74 3.46 5.41 -5.68
CA LYS A 74 4.54 5.25 -6.64
C LYS A 74 5.18 3.88 -6.43
N ILE A 75 5.18 3.07 -7.48
CA ILE A 75 5.68 1.69 -7.44
C ILE A 75 6.94 1.59 -8.29
N LYS A 76 7.95 0.91 -7.77
CA LYS A 76 9.10 0.43 -8.51
C LYS A 76 9.11 -1.09 -8.46
N ALA A 77 9.19 -1.72 -9.61
CA ALA A 77 9.36 -3.16 -9.76
C ALA A 77 10.66 -3.43 -10.53
N ASP A 78 11.33 -4.53 -10.22
CA ASP A 78 12.43 -5.06 -11.01
C ASP A 78 11.95 -5.57 -12.38
N ASP A 79 10.82 -6.28 -12.41
CA ASP A 79 10.08 -6.61 -13.62
C ASP A 79 8.94 -5.62 -13.87
N LYS A 80 9.19 -4.70 -14.79
CA LYS A 80 8.23 -3.65 -15.17
C LYS A 80 6.90 -4.22 -15.69
N SER A 81 6.89 -5.41 -16.29
CA SER A 81 5.68 -6.02 -16.86
C SER A 81 4.61 -6.31 -15.79
N THR A 82 5.04 -6.53 -14.55
CA THR A 82 4.15 -6.85 -13.41
C THR A 82 3.68 -5.62 -12.63
N THR A 83 4.23 -4.44 -12.92
CA THR A 83 3.95 -3.19 -12.16
C THR A 83 2.47 -2.87 -12.10
N GLN A 84 1.75 -2.99 -13.22
CA GLN A 84 0.33 -2.64 -13.28
C GLN A 84 -0.55 -3.62 -12.49
N ALA A 85 -0.23 -4.92 -12.55
CA ALA A 85 -0.93 -5.94 -11.79
C ALA A 85 -0.74 -5.72 -10.28
N PHE A 86 0.51 -5.49 -9.85
CA PHE A 86 0.80 -5.20 -8.45
C PHE A 86 0.19 -3.87 -7.98
N SER A 87 0.17 -2.83 -8.82
CA SER A 87 -0.52 -1.57 -8.53
C SER A 87 -2.00 -1.76 -8.23
N SER A 88 -2.67 -2.61 -9.03
CA SER A 88 -4.09 -2.92 -8.85
C SER A 88 -4.32 -3.69 -7.55
N LEU A 89 -3.44 -4.65 -7.21
CA LEU A 89 -3.48 -5.38 -5.95
C LEU A 89 -3.29 -4.45 -4.75
N PHE A 90 -2.27 -3.58 -4.79
CA PHE A 90 -1.97 -2.66 -3.71
C PHE A 90 -3.11 -1.66 -3.47
N GLN A 91 -3.69 -1.10 -4.55
CA GLN A 91 -4.86 -0.23 -4.45
C GLN A 91 -6.07 -0.97 -3.89
N SER A 92 -6.33 -2.20 -4.34
CA SER A 92 -7.42 -3.03 -3.79
C SER A 92 -7.24 -3.29 -2.30
N ALA A 93 -6.03 -3.61 -1.86
CA ALA A 93 -5.72 -3.76 -0.44
C ALA A 93 -6.01 -2.47 0.33
N LEU A 94 -5.53 -1.31 -0.13
CA LEU A 94 -5.80 -0.03 0.52
C LEU A 94 -7.29 0.33 0.60
N LEU A 95 -8.07 0.06 -0.45
CA LEU A 95 -9.51 0.35 -0.48
C LEU A 95 -10.32 -0.54 0.48
N LYS A 96 -9.81 -1.74 0.77
CA LYS A 96 -10.41 -2.66 1.76
C LYS A 96 -10.05 -2.31 3.20
N LEU A 97 -9.22 -1.29 3.44
CA LEU A 97 -8.91 -0.85 4.79
C LEU A 97 -10.19 -0.40 5.50
N GLY A 98 -10.49 -1.02 6.65
CA GLY A 98 -11.70 -0.72 7.43
C GLY A 98 -12.99 -1.28 6.84
N ALA A 99 -12.92 -2.08 5.77
CA ALA A 99 -14.02 -2.96 5.38
C ALA A 99 -14.05 -4.19 6.33
N PRO A 100 -15.24 -4.79 6.57
CA PRO A 100 -15.36 -6.02 7.35
C PRO A 100 -14.65 -7.22 6.71
#